data_AF-A0A9W7G5S5-F1
#
_entry.id   AF-A0A9W7G5S5-F1
#
_cell.length_a   1.000
_cell.length_b   1.000
_cell.length_c   1.000
_cell.angle_alpha   90.00
_cell.angle_beta   90.00
_cell.angle_gamma   90.00
#
_symmetry.space_group_name_H-M   'P 1'
#
loop_
_entity.id
_entity.type
_entity.pdbx_description
1 polymer ?
#
loop_
_entity_poly.entity_id
_entity_poly.type
_entity_poly.pdbx_seq_one_letter_code
_entity_poly.pdbx_strand_id
1 'polypeptide(L)'
;MSGEGARQKTFVAQPHHQKKVGLSLKKDAVFNSAIHISLSAGHTLKHLYTIGKFVVFIFTPPQPKSDFFTKKKKQKLPDRYLVVNDGWGGDFETNSGMDDTMVLEFPGVNGGQNKIYRVKSSNGSGVQEFTEEKFDQFSLRRLAVDFTNLPRFHSKTGMPSNSPPFLPANVLAAIKQIQSENPNMHAAELMMNQEVFCGCGQVEKMEALFKYGIHPDEPIINITDEEWGTIVFFVVDFVKYWIQCQEHKYEARPPINKGDDFLKPRPETALYYLDKYSDVGGEMSDEDKKIWTQYSRRKNCVNCNAVIVQTMNGGGGSGGTEERRTFYCPVCQQLKSG
;
A
#
# COMPACT_ATOMS: atom_id res chain seq x y z
N MET A 1 64.36 -24.93 -34.71
CA MET A 1 63.93 -24.17 -33.52
C MET A 1 63.02 -23.04 -34.00
N SER A 2 61.82 -22.97 -33.40
CA SER A 2 60.85 -21.85 -33.35
C SER A 2 60.60 -21.00 -34.60
N GLY A 3 59.45 -21.24 -35.24
CA GLY A 3 58.73 -20.26 -36.05
C GLY A 3 57.25 -20.31 -35.65
N GLU A 4 56.86 -19.48 -34.68
CA GLU A 4 55.49 -19.38 -34.18
C GLU A 4 54.57 -18.70 -35.20
N GLY A 5 53.55 -19.43 -35.65
CA GLY A 5 52.48 -18.88 -36.48
C GLY A 5 51.45 -18.13 -35.64
N ALA A 6 51.49 -16.80 -35.69
CA ALA A 6 50.46 -15.94 -35.12
C ALA A 6 49.16 -16.02 -35.94
N ARG A 7 48.15 -16.72 -35.41
CA ARG A 7 46.76 -16.64 -35.90
C ARG A 7 46.12 -15.34 -35.39
N GLN A 8 45.94 -14.35 -36.26
CA GLN A 8 45.03 -13.23 -36.02
C GLN A 8 43.60 -13.77 -35.91
N LYS A 9 43.00 -13.68 -34.71
CA LYS A 9 41.55 -13.81 -34.52
C LYS A 9 40.93 -12.44 -34.76
N THR A 10 40.17 -12.31 -35.84
CA THR A 10 39.30 -11.18 -36.12
C THR A 10 38.20 -11.13 -35.05
N PHE A 11 38.24 -10.13 -34.16
CA PHE A 11 37.13 -9.84 -33.27
C PHE A 11 35.99 -9.24 -34.11
N VAL A 12 34.97 -10.04 -34.39
CA VAL A 12 33.66 -9.50 -34.81
C VAL A 12 33.03 -8.90 -33.56
N ALA A 13 32.98 -7.56 -33.50
CA ALA A 13 32.26 -6.83 -32.48
C ALA A 13 30.78 -7.22 -32.53
N GLN A 14 30.31 -7.94 -31.51
CA GLN A 14 28.88 -8.14 -31.30
C GLN A 14 28.27 -6.84 -30.72
N PRO A 15 27.10 -6.40 -31.21
CA PRO A 15 26.46 -5.21 -30.69
C PRO A 15 25.85 -5.47 -29.30
N HIS A 16 26.21 -4.60 -28.36
CA HIS A 16 25.59 -4.25 -27.09
C HIS A 16 24.54 -5.22 -26.49
N HIS A 17 24.93 -5.84 -25.38
CA HIS A 17 24.04 -6.59 -24.50
C HIS A 17 22.88 -5.72 -23.98
N GLN A 18 21.66 -6.00 -24.45
CA GLN A 18 20.45 -5.68 -23.70
C GLN A 18 20.42 -6.56 -22.44
N LYS A 19 20.54 -5.94 -21.26
CA LYS A 19 20.52 -6.62 -19.97
C LYS A 19 19.10 -7.01 -19.59
N LYS A 20 18.95 -8.24 -19.12
CA LYS A 20 17.68 -8.95 -18.90
C LYS A 20 17.20 -8.71 -17.46
N VAL A 21 15.90 -8.50 -17.28
CA VAL A 21 15.21 -8.73 -16.00
C VAL A 21 14.96 -10.23 -15.87
N GLY A 22 15.24 -10.83 -14.72
CA GLY A 22 14.92 -12.23 -14.43
C GLY A 22 13.93 -12.27 -13.27
N LEU A 23 12.84 -13.03 -13.41
CA LEU A 23 12.02 -13.39 -12.27
C LEU A 23 12.39 -14.84 -11.90
N SER A 24 12.91 -15.05 -10.69
CA SER A 24 13.27 -16.39 -10.21
C SER A 24 12.38 -16.73 -9.02
N LEU A 25 11.51 -17.72 -9.20
CA LEU A 25 10.71 -18.29 -8.12
C LEU A 25 11.48 -19.49 -7.56
N LYS A 26 11.89 -19.42 -6.27
CA LYS A 26 12.43 -20.59 -5.58
C LYS A 26 11.30 -21.59 -5.30
N LYS A 27 11.57 -22.86 -5.55
CA LYS A 27 10.58 -23.94 -5.70
C LYS A 27 10.21 -24.65 -4.39
N ASP A 28 10.70 -24.19 -3.24
CA ASP A 28 10.70 -24.98 -1.99
C ASP A 28 9.96 -24.31 -0.82
N ALA A 29 8.77 -23.76 -1.07
CA ALA A 29 7.86 -23.37 0.00
C ALA A 29 6.53 -24.12 -0.17
N VAL A 30 6.23 -24.99 0.79
CA VAL A 30 4.97 -25.73 0.90
C VAL A 30 3.85 -24.75 1.26
N PHE A 31 3.36 -24.02 0.26
CA PHE A 31 2.08 -23.32 0.27
C PHE A 31 1.44 -23.51 -1.11
N ASN A 32 0.26 -24.13 -1.14
CA ASN A 32 -0.46 -24.61 -2.34
C ASN A 32 -1.03 -23.50 -3.25
N SER A 33 -0.42 -22.32 -3.32
CA SER A 33 -0.84 -21.23 -4.20
C SER A 33 0.32 -20.30 -4.56
N ALA A 34 1.45 -20.85 -5.00
CA ALA A 34 2.48 -20.04 -5.64
C ALA A 34 1.90 -19.40 -6.90
N ILE A 35 1.67 -18.08 -6.86
CA ILE A 35 1.17 -17.33 -8.00
C ILE A 35 2.31 -17.27 -9.03
N HIS A 36 2.22 -18.11 -10.05
CA HIS A 36 3.16 -18.12 -11.17
C HIS A 36 2.95 -16.88 -12.04
N ILE A 37 3.59 -15.79 -11.69
CA ILE A 37 3.63 -14.60 -12.54
C ILE A 37 4.86 -14.76 -13.42
N SER A 38 4.70 -15.17 -14.67
CA SER A 38 5.83 -15.26 -15.60
C SER A 38 5.99 -13.93 -16.33
N LEU A 39 6.66 -12.97 -15.68
CA LEU A 39 7.24 -11.86 -16.44
C LEU A 39 8.46 -12.41 -17.19
N SER A 40 8.31 -12.63 -18.49
CA SER A 40 9.41 -13.11 -19.33
C SER A 40 10.60 -12.13 -19.26
N ALA A 41 11.81 -12.66 -19.41
CA ALA A 41 13.00 -11.84 -19.33
C ALA A 41 12.98 -10.65 -20.31
N GLY A 42 13.30 -9.46 -19.82
CA GLY A 42 13.41 -8.24 -20.65
C GLY A 42 12.27 -7.21 -20.52
N HIS A 43 11.31 -7.42 -19.62
CA HIS A 43 10.40 -6.35 -19.23
C HIS A 43 11.17 -5.19 -18.57
N THR A 44 10.74 -3.95 -18.78
CA THR A 44 11.33 -2.76 -18.14
C THR A 44 10.31 -2.15 -17.19
N LEU A 45 10.69 -1.92 -15.93
CA LEU A 45 9.84 -1.18 -14.99
C LEU A 45 9.70 0.26 -15.46
N LYS A 46 8.46 0.65 -15.74
CA LYS A 46 8.10 1.98 -16.25
C LYS A 46 7.65 2.89 -15.11
N HIS A 47 6.79 2.39 -14.22
CA HIS A 47 6.25 3.14 -13.09
C HIS A 47 6.08 2.25 -11.86
N LEU A 48 6.14 2.87 -10.69
CA LEU A 48 5.84 2.30 -9.39
C LEU A 48 5.02 3.32 -8.60
N TYR A 49 3.83 2.93 -8.14
CA TYR A 49 2.99 3.77 -7.28
C TYR A 49 2.10 2.90 -6.39
N THR A 50 1.33 3.54 -5.51
CA THR A 50 0.39 2.87 -4.60
C THR A 50 -1.05 3.20 -4.96
N ILE A 51 -1.96 2.25 -4.76
CA ILE A 51 -3.41 2.47 -4.72
C ILE A 51 -3.90 1.93 -3.39
N GLY A 52 -4.20 2.80 -2.42
CA GLY A 52 -4.51 2.43 -1.05
C GLY A 52 -3.41 1.56 -0.45
N LYS A 53 -3.71 0.28 -0.21
CA LYS A 53 -2.76 -0.71 0.36
C LYS A 53 -2.04 -1.56 -0.69
N PHE A 54 -2.25 -1.26 -1.96
CA PHE A 54 -1.67 -2.00 -3.07
C PHE A 54 -0.45 -1.26 -3.61
N VAL A 55 0.63 -1.97 -3.88
CA VAL A 55 1.78 -1.50 -4.63
C VAL A 55 1.62 -1.95 -6.07
N VAL A 56 1.65 -1.01 -7.01
CA VAL A 56 1.44 -1.25 -8.43
C VAL A 56 2.75 -1.04 -9.19
N PHE A 57 3.22 -2.09 -9.84
CA PHE A 57 4.34 -2.04 -10.77
C PHE A 57 3.80 -2.09 -12.20
N ILE A 58 4.20 -1.12 -13.02
CA ILE A 58 3.90 -1.11 -14.46
C ILE A 58 5.15 -1.49 -15.22
N PHE A 59 5.07 -2.56 -16.01
CA PHE A 59 6.15 -3.06 -16.84
C PHE A 59 5.86 -2.86 -18.32
N THR A 60 6.81 -2.30 -19.06
CA THR A 60 6.78 -2.32 -20.52
C THR A 60 7.40 -3.63 -21.02
N PRO A 61 6.69 -4.41 -21.84
CA PRO A 61 7.22 -5.64 -22.41
C PRO A 61 8.39 -5.39 -23.38
N PRO A 62 9.31 -6.35 -23.52
CA PRO A 62 10.38 -6.25 -24.50
C PRO A 62 9.78 -6.11 -25.90
N GLN A 63 10.16 -5.06 -26.61
CA GLN A 63 9.67 -4.85 -27.97
C GLN A 63 10.33 -5.89 -28.90
N PRO A 64 9.58 -6.52 -29.82
CA PRO A 64 10.17 -7.41 -30.80
C PRO A 64 11.24 -6.66 -31.59
N LYS A 65 12.36 -7.35 -31.87
CA LYS A 65 13.40 -6.81 -32.75
C LYS A 65 12.73 -6.39 -34.06
N SER A 66 13.02 -5.19 -34.56
CA SER A 66 12.55 -4.79 -35.89
C SER A 66 13.05 -5.83 -36.86
N ASP A 67 12.12 -6.53 -37.50
CA ASP A 67 12.45 -7.32 -38.66
C ASP A 67 12.79 -6.33 -39.78
N PHE A 68 14.08 -6.31 -40.14
CA PHE A 68 14.62 -5.34 -41.10
C PHE A 68 13.94 -5.44 -42.46
N PHE A 69 13.40 -6.63 -42.79
CA PHE A 69 12.81 -6.92 -44.09
C PHE A 69 11.33 -6.51 -44.18
N THR A 70 10.61 -6.43 -43.06
CA THR A 70 9.20 -6.05 -43.06
C THR A 70 9.05 -4.63 -42.53
N LYS A 71 8.81 -3.66 -43.42
CA LYS A 71 8.45 -2.26 -43.05
C LYS A 71 7.10 -2.14 -42.31
N LYS A 72 6.60 -3.21 -41.67
CA LYS A 72 5.37 -3.17 -40.90
C LYS A 72 5.59 -2.29 -39.66
N LYS A 73 4.64 -1.39 -39.41
CA LYS A 73 4.61 -0.56 -38.20
C LYS A 73 4.66 -1.49 -36.99
N LYS A 74 5.66 -1.29 -36.11
CA LYS A 74 5.79 -2.12 -34.89
C LYS A 74 4.50 -2.01 -34.10
N GLN A 75 3.83 -3.13 -33.88
CA GLN A 75 2.72 -3.19 -32.94
C GLN A 75 3.31 -3.02 -31.55
N LYS A 76 2.97 -1.91 -30.90
CA LYS A 76 3.36 -1.67 -29.51
C LYS A 76 2.61 -2.70 -28.65
N LEU A 77 3.36 -3.55 -27.95
CA LEU A 77 2.77 -4.45 -26.97
C LEU A 77 2.27 -3.64 -25.76
N PRO A 78 1.10 -3.98 -25.19
CA PRO A 78 0.53 -3.26 -24.06
C PRO A 78 1.38 -3.43 -22.79
N ASP A 79 1.32 -2.46 -21.89
CA ASP A 79 1.99 -2.54 -20.60
C ASP A 79 1.38 -3.68 -19.74
N ARG A 80 2.16 -4.21 -18.79
CA ARG A 80 1.75 -5.26 -17.84
C ARG A 80 1.72 -4.68 -16.44
N TYR A 81 0.70 -5.03 -15.67
CA TYR A 81 0.44 -4.43 -14.38
C TYR A 81 0.53 -5.51 -13.32
N LEU A 82 1.47 -5.36 -12.41
CA LEU A 82 1.66 -6.24 -11.27
C LEU A 82 1.19 -5.51 -10.02
N VAL A 83 0.12 -6.00 -9.41
CA VAL A 83 -0.47 -5.40 -8.23
C VAL A 83 -0.17 -6.31 -7.04
N VAL A 84 0.55 -5.77 -6.07
CA VAL A 84 0.97 -6.47 -4.86
C VAL A 84 0.19 -5.90 -3.68
N ASN A 85 -0.46 -6.76 -2.92
CA ASN A 85 -1.00 -6.43 -1.60
C ASN A 85 -0.11 -7.09 -0.55
N ASP A 86 0.42 -6.29 0.36
CA ASP A 86 1.36 -6.74 1.40
C ASP A 86 0.68 -7.46 2.57
N GLY A 87 -0.67 -7.46 2.59
CA GLY A 87 -1.43 -8.16 3.62
C GLY A 87 -1.12 -7.65 5.04
N TRP A 88 -1.26 -8.53 6.03
CA TRP A 88 -1.00 -8.21 7.44
C TRP A 88 0.45 -8.51 7.86
N GLY A 89 1.33 -7.54 7.66
CA GLY A 89 2.75 -7.65 8.05
C GLY A 89 3.64 -8.27 6.98
N GLY A 90 3.25 -8.17 5.72
CA GLY A 90 4.24 -8.18 4.65
C GLY A 90 5.08 -6.92 4.72
N ASP A 91 6.31 -7.04 4.25
CA ASP A 91 7.26 -5.95 4.10
C ASP A 91 8.07 -6.17 2.81
N PHE A 92 8.55 -5.07 2.24
CA PHE A 92 9.44 -5.07 1.09
C PHE A 92 10.88 -4.92 1.57
N GLU A 93 11.58 -6.04 1.68
CA GLU A 93 12.98 -6.06 2.10
C GLU A 93 13.93 -6.21 0.90
N THR A 94 15.10 -5.58 1.00
CA THR A 94 16.21 -5.79 0.05
C THR A 94 17.14 -6.93 0.47
N ASN A 95 17.02 -7.39 1.71
CA ASN A 95 17.85 -8.45 2.28
C ASN A 95 17.16 -9.81 2.09
N SER A 96 17.95 -10.88 1.99
CA SER A 96 17.41 -12.24 1.80
C SER A 96 16.88 -12.82 3.10
N GLY A 97 15.57 -13.09 3.16
CA GLY A 97 14.95 -13.94 4.19
C GLY A 97 14.73 -15.37 3.69
N MET A 98 14.49 -16.32 4.61
CA MET A 98 14.11 -17.69 4.24
C MET A 98 12.65 -17.82 3.77
N ASP A 99 11.81 -16.80 4.00
CA ASP A 99 10.35 -16.84 3.80
C ASP A 99 9.87 -15.98 2.62
N ASP A 100 10.74 -15.70 1.64
CA ASP A 100 10.37 -14.84 0.52
C ASP A 100 9.36 -15.52 -0.40
N THR A 101 8.23 -14.87 -0.65
CA THR A 101 7.18 -15.42 -1.52
C THR A 101 7.19 -14.87 -2.94
N MET A 102 7.80 -13.69 -3.13
CA MET A 102 8.08 -13.15 -4.45
C MET A 102 9.45 -12.46 -4.44
N VAL A 103 10.20 -12.64 -5.52
CA VAL A 103 11.49 -11.99 -5.72
C VAL A 103 11.45 -11.22 -7.03
N LEU A 104 11.51 -9.89 -6.95
CA LEU A 104 11.65 -8.98 -8.08
C LEU A 104 13.12 -8.59 -8.21
N GLU A 105 13.80 -9.10 -9.23
CA GLU A 105 15.21 -8.81 -9.48
C GLU A 105 15.38 -7.82 -10.63
N PHE A 106 15.93 -6.65 -10.32
CA PHE A 106 16.24 -5.61 -11.29
C PHE A 106 17.73 -5.56 -11.58
N PRO A 107 18.14 -5.53 -12.86
CA PRO A 107 19.55 -5.46 -13.21
C PRO A 107 20.19 -4.17 -12.69
N GLY A 108 21.37 -4.28 -12.10
CA GLY A 108 22.11 -3.10 -11.62
C GLY A 108 22.55 -2.19 -12.76
N VAL A 109 22.47 -0.88 -12.53
CA VAL A 109 22.95 0.14 -13.49
C VAL A 109 24.46 -0.03 -13.66
N ASN A 110 24.96 0.01 -14.90
CA ASN A 110 26.39 -0.05 -15.24
C ASN A 110 27.17 -1.28 -14.74
N GLY A 111 26.48 -2.42 -14.53
CA GLY A 111 27.14 -3.64 -14.03
C GLY A 111 27.29 -3.68 -12.51
N GLY A 112 26.63 -2.76 -11.80
CA GLY A 112 26.39 -2.92 -10.38
C GLY A 112 25.58 -4.18 -10.06
N GLN A 113 25.57 -4.56 -8.79
CA GLN A 113 24.77 -5.70 -8.31
C GLN A 113 23.30 -5.49 -8.62
N ASN A 114 22.59 -6.58 -8.92
CA ASN A 114 21.16 -6.54 -9.13
C ASN A 114 20.46 -6.08 -7.85
N LYS A 115 19.48 -5.18 -7.99
CA LYS A 115 18.60 -4.83 -6.89
C LYS A 115 17.53 -5.89 -6.80
N ILE A 116 17.51 -6.61 -5.69
CA ILE A 116 16.52 -7.65 -5.43
C ILE A 116 15.54 -7.10 -4.41
N TYR A 117 14.26 -7.02 -4.78
CA TYR A 117 13.17 -6.74 -3.86
C TYR A 117 12.47 -8.04 -3.57
N ARG A 118 12.35 -8.36 -2.30
CA ARG A 118 11.67 -9.56 -1.83
C ARG A 118 10.38 -9.13 -1.17
N VAL A 119 9.29 -9.77 -1.56
CA VAL A 119 7.98 -9.59 -0.92
C VAL A 119 7.72 -10.82 -0.08
N LYS A 120 7.65 -10.60 1.23
CA LYS A 120 7.28 -11.63 2.19
C LYS A 120 5.77 -11.65 2.31
N SER A 121 5.13 -12.68 1.76
CA SER A 121 3.68 -12.86 1.89
C SER A 121 3.38 -13.25 3.32
N SER A 122 2.73 -12.33 4.03
CA SER A 122 1.98 -12.62 5.24
C SER A 122 0.58 -13.16 4.89
N ASN A 123 -0.19 -13.56 5.91
CA ASN A 123 -1.60 -13.91 5.73
C ASN A 123 -2.37 -12.77 5.05
N GLY A 124 -3.04 -13.09 3.94
CA GLY A 124 -3.82 -12.12 3.15
C GLY A 124 -2.99 -11.30 2.15
N SER A 125 -1.70 -11.55 2.01
CA SER A 125 -0.91 -10.96 0.91
C SER A 125 -1.28 -11.64 -0.39
N GLY A 126 -1.20 -10.90 -1.49
CA GLY A 126 -1.57 -11.42 -2.80
C GLY A 126 -0.87 -10.64 -3.88
N VAL A 127 -0.53 -11.35 -4.96
CA VAL A 127 0.02 -10.72 -6.15
C VAL A 127 -0.89 -11.04 -7.33
N GLN A 128 -1.31 -10.03 -8.06
CA GLN A 128 -2.20 -10.20 -9.19
C GLN A 128 -1.64 -9.49 -10.41
N GLU A 129 -1.61 -10.21 -11.54
CA GLU A 129 -1.31 -9.63 -12.84
C GLU A 129 -2.60 -9.14 -13.51
N PHE A 130 -2.59 -7.91 -14.01
CA PHE A 130 -3.69 -7.33 -14.76
C PHE A 130 -3.27 -7.01 -16.20
N THR A 131 -4.23 -7.19 -17.11
CA THR A 131 -4.23 -6.52 -18.41
C THR A 131 -4.58 -5.05 -18.23
N GLU A 132 -4.14 -4.17 -19.15
CA GLU A 132 -4.44 -2.72 -19.13
C GLU A 132 -5.92 -2.41 -18.88
N GLU A 133 -6.84 -3.00 -19.65
CA GLU A 133 -8.29 -2.75 -19.49
C GLU A 133 -8.82 -3.12 -18.09
N LYS A 134 -8.46 -4.30 -17.58
CA LYS A 134 -8.85 -4.75 -16.23
C LYS A 134 -8.21 -3.88 -15.15
N PHE A 135 -6.97 -3.44 -15.36
CA PHE A 135 -6.29 -2.55 -14.44
C PHE A 135 -6.94 -1.18 -14.39
N ASP A 136 -7.35 -0.62 -15.54
CA ASP A 136 -8.05 0.66 -15.61
C ASP A 136 -9.38 0.58 -14.86
N GLN A 137 -10.16 -0.48 -15.06
CA GLN A 137 -11.40 -0.70 -14.31
C GLN A 137 -11.16 -0.84 -12.79
N PHE A 138 -10.12 -1.58 -12.40
CA PHE A 138 -9.72 -1.76 -11.00
C PHE A 138 -9.27 -0.44 -10.36
N SER A 139 -8.43 0.32 -11.05
CA SER A 139 -7.78 1.52 -10.53
C SER A 139 -8.72 2.72 -10.49
N LEU A 140 -9.54 2.94 -11.53
CA LEU A 140 -10.41 4.12 -11.62
C LEU A 140 -11.39 4.23 -10.45
N ARG A 141 -12.01 3.10 -10.05
CA ARG A 141 -12.95 3.08 -8.92
C ARG A 141 -12.25 3.41 -7.60
N ARG A 142 -11.03 2.92 -7.40
CA ARG A 142 -10.31 3.06 -6.14
C ARG A 142 -9.57 4.37 -6.01
N LEU A 143 -8.92 4.84 -7.08
CA LEU A 143 -8.17 6.09 -7.09
C LEU A 143 -9.05 7.30 -6.74
N ALA A 144 -10.34 7.26 -7.09
CA ALA A 144 -11.30 8.32 -6.77
C ALA A 144 -11.53 8.48 -5.26
N VAL A 145 -11.30 7.41 -4.48
CA VAL A 145 -11.57 7.32 -3.04
C VAL A 145 -10.32 6.93 -2.22
N ASP A 146 -9.15 6.99 -2.85
CA ASP A 146 -7.88 6.60 -2.24
C ASP A 146 -7.27 7.75 -1.45
N PHE A 147 -7.21 7.59 -0.13
CA PHE A 147 -6.65 8.60 0.77
C PHE A 147 -5.13 8.79 0.60
N THR A 148 -4.44 7.87 -0.07
CA THR A 148 -3.01 8.01 -0.42
C THR A 148 -2.79 8.78 -1.72
N ASN A 149 -3.84 8.93 -2.53
CA ASN A 149 -3.84 9.60 -3.83
C ASN A 149 -4.00 11.14 -3.68
N LEU A 150 -3.19 11.75 -2.82
CA LEU A 150 -3.27 13.20 -2.57
C LEU A 150 -2.39 13.98 -3.57
N PRO A 151 -2.89 15.07 -4.19
CA PRO A 151 -2.21 15.78 -5.27
C PRO A 151 -0.75 16.17 -5.01
N ARG A 152 -0.42 16.49 -3.75
CA ARG A 152 0.96 16.85 -3.34
C ARG A 152 1.96 15.71 -3.57
N PHE A 153 1.51 14.46 -3.58
CA PHE A 153 2.34 13.28 -3.81
C PHE A 153 2.36 12.85 -5.29
N HIS A 154 1.55 13.45 -6.17
CA HIS A 154 1.42 13.02 -7.58
C HIS A 154 2.60 13.45 -8.45
N SER A 155 3.26 14.57 -8.12
CA SER A 155 4.31 15.15 -8.98
C SER A 155 5.54 14.24 -9.14
N LYS A 156 5.66 13.18 -8.33
CA LYS A 156 6.78 12.23 -8.35
C LYS A 156 6.39 10.78 -8.70
N THR A 157 5.10 10.41 -8.63
CA THR A 157 4.67 9.00 -8.69
C THR A 157 4.39 8.46 -10.09
N GLY A 158 4.40 9.31 -11.13
CA GLY A 158 4.20 8.85 -12.50
C GLY A 158 2.83 8.20 -12.75
N MET A 159 1.82 8.62 -11.98
CA MET A 159 0.44 8.18 -12.14
C MET A 159 -0.08 8.38 -13.57
N PRO A 160 -1.03 7.55 -14.05
CA PRO A 160 -1.71 7.77 -15.32
C PRO A 160 -2.25 9.20 -15.43
N SER A 161 -2.11 9.83 -16.60
CA SER A 161 -2.54 11.22 -16.82
C SER A 161 -4.05 11.43 -16.70
N ASN A 162 -4.81 10.34 -16.74
CA ASN A 162 -6.27 10.30 -16.61
C ASN A 162 -6.73 9.85 -15.21
N SER A 163 -5.81 9.62 -14.26
CA SER A 163 -6.20 9.24 -12.90
C SER A 163 -7.01 10.36 -12.24
N PRO A 164 -8.20 10.06 -11.70
CA PRO A 164 -8.97 11.06 -10.99
C PRO A 164 -8.18 11.50 -9.74
N PRO A 165 -8.16 12.80 -9.42
CA PRO A 165 -7.63 13.23 -8.13
C PRO A 165 -8.54 12.69 -7.02
N PHE A 166 -7.96 12.34 -5.89
CA PHE A 166 -8.75 12.15 -4.68
C PHE A 166 -9.49 13.45 -4.35
N LEU A 167 -10.81 13.34 -4.15
CA LEU A 167 -11.66 14.42 -3.68
C LEU A 167 -12.54 13.86 -2.56
N PRO A 168 -12.62 14.50 -1.38
CA PRO A 168 -13.52 14.08 -0.31
C PRO A 168 -14.97 13.88 -0.76
N ALA A 169 -15.43 14.69 -1.73
CA ALA A 169 -16.76 14.57 -2.32
C ALA A 169 -17.02 13.22 -3.00
N ASN A 170 -16.01 12.57 -3.56
CA ASN A 170 -16.14 11.25 -4.17
C ASN A 170 -16.41 10.18 -3.10
N VAL A 171 -15.73 10.27 -1.95
CA VAL A 171 -15.94 9.37 -0.81
C VAL A 171 -17.35 9.56 -0.26
N LEU A 172 -17.80 10.81 -0.08
CA LEU A 172 -19.17 11.11 0.39
C LEU A 172 -20.24 10.60 -0.58
N ALA A 173 -20.02 10.71 -1.89
CA ALA A 173 -20.93 10.15 -2.89
C ALA A 173 -20.99 8.61 -2.81
N ALA A 174 -19.85 7.94 -2.63
CA ALA A 174 -19.79 6.50 -2.43
C ALA A 174 -20.49 6.05 -1.13
N ILE A 175 -20.32 6.81 -0.03
CA ILE A 175 -21.05 6.57 1.22
C ILE A 175 -22.56 6.63 1.00
N LYS A 176 -23.06 7.67 0.32
CA LYS A 176 -24.50 7.81 0.03
C LYS A 176 -25.05 6.66 -0.80
N GLN A 177 -24.28 6.19 -1.78
CA GLN A 177 -24.64 5.01 -2.55
C GLN A 177 -24.79 3.79 -1.63
N ILE A 178 -23.79 3.49 -0.79
CA ILE A 178 -23.85 2.35 0.13
C ILE A 178 -24.95 2.51 1.19
N GLN A 179 -25.21 3.71 1.70
CA GLN A 179 -26.35 3.97 2.59
C GLN A 179 -27.69 3.62 1.92
N SER A 180 -27.83 3.85 0.61
CA SER A 180 -29.05 3.48 -0.11
C SER A 180 -29.18 1.98 -0.36
N GLU A 181 -28.06 1.30 -0.60
CA GLU A 181 -28.02 -0.14 -0.91
C GLU A 181 -28.06 -1.02 0.35
N ASN A 182 -27.41 -0.58 1.43
CA ASN A 182 -27.29 -1.28 2.69
C ASN A 182 -27.32 -0.31 3.89
N PRO A 183 -28.49 0.30 4.20
CA PRO A 183 -28.61 1.31 5.26
C PRO A 183 -28.22 0.82 6.65
N ASN A 184 -28.34 -0.49 6.88
CA ASN A 184 -28.07 -1.13 8.18
C ASN A 184 -26.62 -1.63 8.31
N MET A 185 -25.77 -1.40 7.31
CA MET A 185 -24.33 -1.64 7.44
C MET A 185 -23.78 -0.87 8.63
N HIS A 186 -22.90 -1.47 9.42
CA HIS A 186 -22.30 -0.78 10.57
C HIS A 186 -21.23 0.21 10.11
N ALA A 187 -21.06 1.33 10.83
CA ALA A 187 -20.07 2.36 10.54
C ALA A 187 -18.65 1.79 10.40
N ALA A 188 -18.28 0.87 11.31
CA ALA A 188 -16.98 0.23 11.29
C ALA A 188 -16.76 -0.68 10.06
N GLU A 189 -17.82 -1.28 9.52
CA GLU A 189 -17.77 -2.09 8.30
C GLU A 189 -17.60 -1.18 7.08
N LEU A 190 -18.38 -0.11 6.97
CA LEU A 190 -18.26 0.85 5.86
C LEU A 190 -16.86 1.45 5.74
N MET A 191 -16.25 1.83 6.87
CA MET A 191 -14.89 2.39 6.88
C MET A 191 -13.79 1.40 6.46
N MET A 192 -14.07 0.09 6.50
CA MET A 192 -13.16 -0.94 6.01
C MET A 192 -13.38 -1.29 4.53
N ASN A 193 -14.52 -0.88 3.95
CA ASN A 193 -14.82 -1.09 2.55
C ASN A 193 -13.83 -0.30 1.66
N GLN A 194 -12.92 -1.00 0.99
CA GLN A 194 -11.88 -0.38 0.15
C GLN A 194 -12.41 0.21 -1.16
N GLU A 195 -13.70 0.07 -1.46
CA GLU A 195 -14.38 0.78 -2.56
C GLU A 195 -14.92 2.16 -2.12
N VAL A 196 -14.96 2.42 -0.82
CA VAL A 196 -15.40 3.70 -0.24
C VAL A 196 -14.24 4.40 0.48
N PHE A 197 -13.49 3.66 1.29
CA PHE A 197 -12.36 4.15 2.07
C PHE A 197 -11.05 3.45 1.68
N CYS A 198 -10.61 3.65 0.43
CA CYS A 198 -9.41 2.98 -0.07
C CYS A 198 -8.15 3.48 0.65
N GLY A 199 -7.37 2.55 1.21
CA GLY A 199 -6.21 2.86 2.04
C GLY A 199 -6.52 2.93 3.55
N CYS A 200 -7.78 3.13 3.94
CA CYS A 200 -8.18 3.12 5.35
C CYS A 200 -8.03 1.71 5.94
N GLY A 201 -7.39 1.62 7.11
CA GLY A 201 -7.22 0.39 7.86
C GLY A 201 -7.93 0.41 9.21
N GLN A 202 -7.58 -0.57 10.02
CA GLN A 202 -8.18 -0.77 11.33
C GLN A 202 -7.92 0.42 12.24
N VAL A 203 -6.73 1.01 12.15
CA VAL A 203 -6.29 2.11 13.02
C VAL A 203 -7.03 3.40 12.66
N GLU A 204 -7.02 3.79 11.39
CA GLU A 204 -7.69 5.00 10.89
C GLU A 204 -9.18 4.97 11.23
N LYS A 205 -9.82 3.81 11.01
CA LYS A 205 -11.21 3.56 11.39
C LYS A 205 -11.46 3.84 12.87
N MET A 206 -10.71 3.18 13.75
CA MET A 206 -10.94 3.29 15.20
C MET A 206 -10.73 4.72 15.69
N GLU A 207 -9.65 5.36 15.22
CA GLU A 207 -9.32 6.74 15.59
C GLU A 207 -10.39 7.73 15.14
N ALA A 208 -10.86 7.60 13.90
CA ALA A 208 -11.90 8.48 13.37
C ALA A 208 -13.22 8.33 14.13
N LEU A 209 -13.69 7.08 14.31
CA LEU A 209 -14.95 6.81 15.01
C LEU A 209 -14.90 7.29 16.46
N PHE A 210 -13.77 7.09 17.15
CA PHE A 210 -13.63 7.57 18.52
C PHE A 210 -13.55 9.09 18.62
N LYS A 211 -12.83 9.76 17.72
CA LYS A 211 -12.71 11.22 17.70
C LYS A 211 -14.07 11.91 17.61
N TYR A 212 -15.00 11.33 16.84
CA TYR A 212 -16.33 11.89 16.61
C TYR A 212 -17.43 11.21 17.43
N GLY A 213 -17.09 10.35 18.39
CA GLY A 213 -18.06 9.74 19.29
C GLY A 213 -19.04 8.79 18.59
N ILE A 214 -18.68 8.24 17.43
CA ILE A 214 -19.53 7.32 16.67
C ILE A 214 -19.30 5.89 17.15
N HIS A 215 -20.38 5.21 17.54
CA HIS A 215 -20.32 3.79 17.91
C HIS A 215 -19.96 2.93 16.68
N PRO A 216 -19.05 1.95 16.78
CA PRO A 216 -18.65 1.14 15.63
C PRO A 216 -19.80 0.35 15.00
N ASP A 217 -20.76 -0.09 15.81
CA ASP A 217 -22.01 -0.74 15.38
C ASP A 217 -23.14 0.24 15.02
N GLU A 218 -22.88 1.55 14.95
CA GLU A 218 -23.90 2.51 14.51
C GLU A 218 -24.30 2.20 13.05
N PRO A 219 -25.60 1.99 12.76
CA PRO A 219 -26.06 1.85 11.38
C PRO A 219 -25.69 3.08 10.55
N ILE A 220 -25.15 2.88 9.35
CA ILE A 220 -24.64 3.98 8.54
C ILE A 220 -25.73 4.99 8.17
N ILE A 221 -27.00 4.57 8.11
CA ILE A 221 -28.14 5.45 7.86
C ILE A 221 -28.37 6.49 8.98
N ASN A 222 -27.91 6.21 10.20
CA ASN A 222 -28.05 7.11 11.35
C ASN A 222 -26.91 8.15 11.44
N ILE A 223 -25.89 8.03 10.59
CA ILE A 223 -24.77 8.97 10.53
C ILE A 223 -25.05 10.00 9.45
N THR A 224 -25.07 11.26 9.87
CA THR A 224 -25.41 12.39 9.02
C THR A 224 -24.30 12.67 8.00
N ASP A 225 -24.65 13.37 6.91
CA ASP A 225 -23.69 13.83 5.91
C ASP A 225 -22.58 14.71 6.53
N GLU A 226 -22.91 15.50 7.55
CA GLU A 226 -21.96 16.35 8.26
C GLU A 226 -20.96 15.51 9.06
N GLU A 227 -21.43 14.52 9.83
CA GLU A 227 -20.57 13.59 10.55
C GLU A 227 -19.65 12.81 9.59
N TRP A 228 -20.19 12.29 8.49
CA TRP A 228 -19.36 11.64 7.46
C TRP A 228 -18.34 12.60 6.85
N GLY A 229 -18.73 13.85 6.59
CA GLY A 229 -17.82 14.90 6.14
C GLY A 229 -16.64 15.05 7.10
N THR A 230 -16.91 15.21 8.39
CA THR A 230 -15.85 15.36 9.41
C THR A 230 -14.96 14.12 9.52
N ILE A 231 -15.53 12.92 9.49
CA ILE A 231 -14.77 11.65 9.48
C ILE A 231 -13.83 11.59 8.27
N VAL A 232 -14.33 11.90 7.07
CA VAL A 232 -13.52 11.86 5.84
C VAL A 232 -12.38 12.87 5.92
N PHE A 233 -12.63 14.10 6.35
CA PHE A 233 -11.57 15.10 6.52
C PHE A 233 -10.52 14.69 7.55
N PHE A 234 -10.94 14.10 8.67
CA PHE A 234 -10.01 13.56 9.66
C PHE A 234 -9.11 12.47 9.06
N VAL A 235 -9.67 11.50 8.33
CA VAL A 235 -8.87 10.42 7.72
C VAL A 235 -7.87 10.99 6.71
N VAL A 236 -8.26 11.98 5.90
CA VAL A 236 -7.33 12.69 5.00
C VAL A 236 -6.16 13.29 5.77
N ASP A 237 -6.44 14.04 6.83
CA ASP A 237 -5.39 14.73 7.58
C ASP A 237 -4.52 13.77 8.39
N PHE A 238 -5.11 12.68 8.89
CA PHE A 238 -4.42 11.60 9.56
C PHE A 238 -3.43 10.89 8.61
N VAL A 239 -3.87 10.55 7.39
CA VAL A 239 -2.99 9.93 6.37
C VAL A 239 -1.89 10.89 5.92
N LYS A 240 -2.20 12.18 5.70
CA LYS A 240 -1.18 13.20 5.41
C LYS A 240 -0.11 13.27 6.50
N TYR A 241 -0.55 13.30 7.76
CA TYR A 241 0.35 13.32 8.90
C TYR A 241 1.23 12.07 8.91
N TRP A 242 0.66 10.89 8.68
CA TRP A 242 1.41 9.64 8.66
C TRP A 242 2.47 9.61 7.56
N ILE A 243 2.12 10.03 6.34
CA ILE A 243 3.07 10.13 5.23
C ILE A 243 4.22 11.08 5.58
N GLN A 244 3.92 12.26 6.17
CA GLN A 244 4.96 13.21 6.60
C GLN A 244 5.89 12.61 7.65
N CYS A 245 5.35 11.87 8.62
CA CYS A 245 6.17 11.17 9.61
C CYS A 245 7.11 10.14 8.97
N GLN A 246 6.64 9.42 7.94
CA GLN A 246 7.49 8.47 7.21
C GLN A 246 8.54 9.19 6.35
N GLU A 247 8.16 10.24 5.62
CA GLU A 247 9.11 11.06 4.85
C GLU A 247 10.25 11.56 5.75
N HIS A 248 9.93 12.12 6.91
CA HIS A 248 10.95 12.57 7.87
C HIS A 248 11.86 11.42 8.35
N LYS A 249 11.32 10.21 8.59
CA LYS A 249 12.13 9.04 8.98
C LYS A 249 13.10 8.61 7.87
N TYR A 250 12.69 8.69 6.60
CA TYR A 250 13.54 8.31 5.48
C TYR A 250 14.51 9.43 5.06
N GLU A 251 14.09 10.70 5.13
CA GLU A 251 14.93 11.86 4.85
C GLU A 251 15.96 12.11 5.95
N ALA A 252 15.68 11.77 7.22
CA ALA A 252 16.62 11.83 8.34
C ALA A 252 17.64 10.67 8.36
N ARG A 253 17.77 9.91 7.26
CA ARG A 253 18.89 8.97 7.03
C ARG A 253 20.09 9.58 6.26
N PRO A 254 20.64 10.76 6.60
CA PRO A 254 22.08 10.97 6.63
C PRO A 254 22.62 10.53 8.01
N PRO A 255 23.94 10.27 8.16
CA PRO A 255 24.48 9.79 9.43
C PRO A 255 24.30 10.90 10.48
N ILE A 256 23.57 10.55 11.55
CA ILE A 256 23.58 11.18 12.87
C ILE A 256 24.07 12.62 12.90
N ASN A 257 23.14 13.58 12.96
CA ASN A 257 23.30 14.72 13.85
C ASN A 257 21.94 15.00 14.48
N LYS A 258 21.81 14.54 15.74
CA LYS A 258 20.69 14.89 16.63
C LYS A 258 20.83 16.38 16.96
N GLY A 259 19.99 17.19 16.35
CA GLY A 259 19.84 18.60 16.68
C GLY A 259 18.48 19.03 16.19
N ASP A 260 17.51 18.89 17.08
CA ASP A 260 16.23 19.61 17.17
C ASP A 260 15.69 20.20 15.87
N ASP A 261 14.67 19.56 15.29
CA ASP A 261 13.66 20.32 14.55
C ASP A 261 12.27 19.68 14.61
N PHE A 262 11.30 20.57 14.81
CA PHE A 262 9.96 20.35 15.33
C PHE A 262 9.11 19.42 14.44
N LEU A 263 8.69 18.27 15.00
CA LEU A 263 7.48 17.61 14.51
C LEU A 263 6.30 18.55 14.76
N LYS A 264 5.51 18.82 13.72
CA LYS A 264 4.25 19.58 13.82
C LYS A 264 3.36 19.00 14.92
N PRO A 265 2.49 19.84 15.55
CA PRO A 265 1.54 19.35 16.54
C PRO A 265 0.75 18.18 15.96
N ARG A 266 0.77 17.05 16.68
CA ARG A 266 0.05 15.84 16.30
C ARG A 266 -1.44 16.16 16.26
N PRO A 267 -2.23 15.59 15.33
CA PRO A 267 -3.67 15.65 15.44
C PRO A 267 -4.06 15.13 16.82
N GLU A 268 -4.99 15.79 17.50
CA GLU A 268 -5.51 15.30 18.79
C GLU A 268 -6.31 14.02 18.56
N THR A 269 -5.62 12.88 18.44
CA THR A 269 -6.20 11.55 18.29
C THR A 269 -6.28 10.86 19.64
N ALA A 270 -7.20 9.91 19.76
CA ALA A 270 -7.75 9.59 21.06
C ALA A 270 -7.72 8.06 21.35
N LEU A 271 -7.49 7.22 20.32
CA LEU A 271 -7.14 5.78 20.41
C LEU A 271 -5.73 5.52 19.85
N TYR A 272 -4.76 6.23 20.41
CA TYR A 272 -3.37 6.32 20.00
C TYR A 272 -2.69 4.96 19.68
N TYR A 273 -2.84 4.50 18.44
CA TYR A 273 -2.13 3.44 17.71
C TYR A 273 -1.82 2.11 18.42
N LEU A 274 -2.63 1.09 18.13
CA LEU A 274 -2.31 -0.33 18.27
C LEU A 274 -1.50 -0.85 17.06
N ASP A 275 -0.24 -1.22 17.33
CA ASP A 275 0.25 -2.59 17.12
C ASP A 275 0.78 -3.07 15.74
N LYS A 276 1.73 -2.39 15.02
CA LYS A 276 2.68 -3.18 14.16
C LYS A 276 3.93 -2.57 13.52
N TYR A 277 4.10 -1.25 13.37
CA TYR A 277 5.22 -0.76 12.52
C TYR A 277 6.54 -0.44 13.26
N SER A 278 6.79 -1.07 14.40
CA SER A 278 8.09 -1.05 15.08
C SER A 278 9.13 -1.98 14.43
N ASP A 279 8.72 -2.88 13.53
CA ASP A 279 9.63 -3.88 12.95
C ASP A 279 10.39 -3.37 11.73
N VAL A 280 10.10 -2.16 11.23
CA VAL A 280 10.86 -1.51 10.15
C VAL A 280 12.13 -0.82 10.71
N GLY A 281 12.96 -1.59 11.42
CA GLY A 281 14.39 -1.36 11.60
C GLY A 281 14.88 -0.04 12.23
N GLY A 282 14.08 0.65 13.05
CA GLY A 282 14.51 1.84 13.78
C GLY A 282 14.28 1.69 15.28
N GLU A 283 15.31 1.92 16.11
CA GLU A 283 15.12 2.02 17.57
C GLU A 283 14.12 3.15 17.88
N MET A 284 12.99 2.83 18.51
CA MET A 284 12.06 3.82 19.01
C MET A 284 12.75 4.71 20.06
N SER A 285 12.45 6.01 20.04
CA SER A 285 12.84 6.91 21.12
C SER A 285 12.23 6.45 22.45
N ASP A 286 12.87 6.76 23.58
CA ASP A 286 12.34 6.36 24.89
C ASP A 286 11.03 7.08 25.24
N GLU A 287 10.78 8.28 24.69
CA GLU A 287 9.45 8.93 24.73
C GLU A 287 8.41 8.12 23.94
N ASP A 288 8.73 7.69 22.72
CA ASP A 288 7.81 6.90 21.91
C ASP A 288 7.58 5.50 22.53
N LYS A 289 8.58 4.93 23.22
CA LYS A 289 8.42 3.69 24.02
C LYS A 289 7.49 3.89 25.22
N LYS A 290 7.56 5.03 25.91
CA LYS A 290 6.65 5.37 27.04
C LYS A 290 5.22 5.58 26.57
N ILE A 291 5.05 6.27 25.45
CA ILE A 291 3.76 6.43 24.77
C ILE A 291 3.24 5.05 24.34
N TRP A 292 4.06 4.23 23.68
CA TRP A 292 3.75 2.86 23.24
C TRP A 292 3.34 1.90 24.36
N THR A 293 4.03 1.92 25.51
CA THR A 293 3.66 1.09 26.67
C THR A 293 2.38 1.57 27.36
N GLN A 294 2.02 2.85 27.22
CA GLN A 294 0.73 3.33 27.70
C GLN A 294 -0.41 2.82 26.81
N TYR A 295 -0.30 2.86 25.49
CA TYR A 295 -1.45 2.63 24.59
C TYR A 295 -1.75 1.18 24.25
N SER A 296 -0.75 0.31 24.18
CA SER A 296 -0.94 -1.15 24.12
C SER A 296 -1.62 -1.73 25.40
N ARG A 297 -1.79 -0.91 26.44
CA ARG A 297 -2.32 -1.29 27.75
C ARG A 297 -3.46 -0.41 28.28
N ARG A 298 -3.90 0.63 27.55
CA ARG A 298 -5.00 1.47 28.05
C ARG A 298 -6.30 0.68 27.99
N LYS A 299 -6.59 -0.01 29.08
CA LYS A 299 -7.90 -0.58 29.37
C LYS A 299 -8.96 0.51 29.50
N ASN A 300 -8.59 1.79 29.61
CA ASN A 300 -9.48 2.90 29.89
C ASN A 300 -9.39 4.02 28.84
N CYS A 301 -10.53 4.65 28.58
CA CYS A 301 -10.73 5.77 27.66
C CYS A 301 -9.98 7.02 28.11
N VAL A 302 -9.35 7.73 27.18
CA VAL A 302 -8.60 8.95 27.48
C VAL A 302 -9.48 10.14 27.84
N ASN A 303 -10.74 10.15 27.38
CA ASN A 303 -11.68 11.25 27.62
C ASN A 303 -12.45 11.10 28.94
N CYS A 304 -12.89 9.89 29.28
CA CYS A 304 -13.78 9.65 30.42
C CYS A 304 -13.30 8.55 31.39
N ASN A 305 -12.12 7.96 31.16
CA ASN A 305 -11.54 6.88 31.96
C ASN A 305 -12.37 5.58 32.05
N ALA A 306 -13.47 5.45 31.30
CA ALA A 306 -14.28 4.23 31.23
C ALA A 306 -13.51 3.09 30.54
N VAL A 307 -13.82 1.84 30.86
CA VAL A 307 -13.14 0.68 30.25
C VAL A 307 -13.44 0.61 28.74
N ILE A 308 -12.38 0.48 27.94
CA ILE A 308 -12.47 0.24 26.49
C ILE A 308 -12.97 -1.18 26.25
N VAL A 309 -13.96 -1.29 25.37
CA VAL A 309 -14.59 -2.55 24.99
C VAL A 309 -14.06 -2.98 23.63
N GLN A 310 -13.95 -4.29 23.43
CA GLN A 310 -13.66 -4.90 22.15
C GLN A 310 -14.94 -5.55 21.61
N THR A 311 -15.26 -5.28 20.34
CA THR A 311 -16.29 -5.99 19.58
C THR A 311 -15.68 -6.58 18.31
N MET A 312 -16.45 -7.39 17.59
CA MET A 312 -16.10 -7.95 16.29
C MET A 312 -17.04 -7.36 15.24
N ASN A 313 -16.50 -6.64 14.26
CA ASN A 313 -17.26 -6.09 13.14
C ASN A 313 -16.84 -6.78 11.84
N GLY A 314 -17.81 -7.08 10.98
CA GLY A 314 -17.55 -7.61 9.63
C GLY A 314 -16.87 -6.60 8.69
N GLY A 315 -16.50 -7.06 7.49
CA GLY A 315 -16.36 -6.16 6.33
C GLY A 315 -14.96 -5.70 5.91
N GLY A 316 -13.90 -6.48 6.11
CA GLY A 316 -12.54 -6.05 5.72
C GLY A 316 -11.86 -6.82 4.59
N GLY A 317 -12.42 -7.92 4.10
CA GLY A 317 -11.82 -8.73 3.04
C GLY A 317 -12.46 -8.44 1.68
N SER A 318 -11.78 -8.81 0.58
CA SER A 318 -12.37 -8.81 -0.77
C SER A 318 -13.63 -9.67 -0.90
N GLY A 319 -13.97 -10.47 0.11
CA GLY A 319 -15.23 -11.22 0.23
C GLY A 319 -16.14 -10.82 1.40
N GLY A 320 -15.82 -9.77 2.17
CA GLY A 320 -16.68 -9.27 3.26
C GLY A 320 -16.87 -10.16 4.50
N THR A 321 -16.38 -11.40 4.51
CA THR A 321 -16.71 -12.40 5.56
C THR A 321 -15.81 -12.40 6.79
N GLU A 322 -14.67 -11.71 6.79
CA GLU A 322 -13.75 -11.73 7.93
C GLU A 322 -14.13 -10.67 8.96
N GLU A 323 -14.52 -11.13 10.15
CA GLU A 323 -14.69 -10.27 11.31
C GLU A 323 -13.33 -9.72 11.78
N ARG A 324 -13.31 -8.43 12.14
CA ARG A 324 -12.14 -7.75 12.69
C ARG A 324 -12.46 -7.17 14.05
N ARG A 325 -11.48 -7.26 14.95
CA ARG A 325 -11.54 -6.64 16.28
C ARG A 325 -11.67 -5.14 16.13
N THR A 326 -12.65 -4.54 16.79
CA THR A 326 -12.80 -3.10 16.91
C THR A 326 -12.81 -2.72 18.38
N PHE A 327 -12.02 -1.71 18.75
CA PHE A 327 -11.95 -1.18 20.10
C PHE A 327 -12.68 0.15 20.17
N TYR A 328 -13.50 0.35 21.21
CA TYR A 328 -14.30 1.57 21.37
C TYR A 328 -14.57 1.88 22.85
N CYS A 329 -14.92 3.12 23.16
CA CYS A 329 -15.35 3.53 24.49
C CYS A 329 -16.89 3.54 24.58
N PRO A 330 -17.52 2.71 25.42
CA PRO A 330 -18.99 2.62 25.50
C PRO A 330 -19.65 3.87 26.09
N VAL A 331 -18.89 4.73 26.76
CA VAL A 331 -19.40 6.00 27.33
C VAL A 331 -19.33 7.13 26.32
N CYS A 332 -18.22 7.25 25.58
CA CYS A 332 -18.01 8.32 24.61
C CYS A 332 -18.57 8.02 23.22
N GLN A 333 -18.77 6.76 22.89
CA GLN A 333 -19.34 6.30 21.63
C GLN A 333 -20.60 5.51 21.96
N GLN A 334 -21.74 6.19 22.01
CA GLN A 334 -23.03 5.56 22.29
C GLN A 334 -23.80 5.37 20.98
N LEU A 335 -24.57 4.29 20.90
CA LEU A 335 -25.52 4.13 19.79
C LEU A 335 -26.55 5.26 19.86
N LYS A 336 -26.87 5.84 18.71
CA LYS A 336 -27.92 6.85 18.65
C LYS A 336 -29.26 6.17 18.91
N SER A 337 -30.07 6.78 19.76
CA SER A 337 -31.47 6.40 19.92
C SER A 337 -32.20 6.71 18.61
N GLY A 338 -32.58 5.67 17.88
CA GLY A 338 -33.34 5.78 16.62
C GLY A 338 -34.75 6.30 16.79
#